data_AF-A0A954I6W6-F1
#
_entry.id   AF-A0A954I6W6-F1
#
_cell.length_a   1.000
_cell.length_b   1.000
_cell.length_c   1.000
_cell.angle_alpha   90.00
_cell.angle_beta   90.00
_cell.angle_gamma   90.00
#
_symmetry.space_group_name_H-M   'P 1'
#
loop_
_entity.id
_entity.type
_entity.pdbx_description
1 polymer ?
#
loop_
_entity_poly.entity_id
_entity_poly.type
_entity_poly.pdbx_seq_one_letter_code
_entity_poly.pdbx_strand_id
1 'polypeptide(L)'
;MSMRFSESPDATPPGMLQAGFENKIMHSSFVVDGQRIMASDGCNDQSGFDGFRLALSVDTEAQALRFFNALAEGGNVEMPLTPTFWSPCYGMVTDRFQVAWMVMVPGQVQCPEGEDA
;
A
#
# COMPACT_ATOMS: atom_id res chain seq x y z
N MET A 1 12.52 8.64 5.95
CA MET A 1 13.26 8.49 7.22
C MET A 1 13.06 7.05 7.68
N SER A 2 14.10 6.36 8.15
CA SER A 2 13.98 5.00 8.69
C SER A 2 14.78 4.86 9.98
N MET A 3 14.28 4.07 10.92
CA MET A 3 14.90 3.73 12.20
C MET A 3 14.72 2.25 12.48
N ARG A 4 15.78 1.57 12.91
CA ARG A 4 15.77 0.17 13.36
C ARG A 4 15.40 0.06 14.84
N PHE A 5 14.97 -1.12 15.30
CA PHE A 5 14.71 -1.35 16.72
C PHE A 5 15.95 -1.11 17.59
N SER A 6 17.14 -1.50 17.12
CA SER A 6 18.43 -1.27 17.79
C SER A 6 18.84 0.21 17.90
N GLU A 7 18.18 1.09 17.14
CA GLU A 7 18.45 2.53 17.12
C GLU A 7 17.45 3.30 18.00
N SER A 8 16.46 2.62 18.58
CA SER A 8 15.49 3.22 19.49
C SER A 8 16.20 3.77 20.74
N PRO A 9 15.91 5.02 21.15
CA PRO A 9 16.42 5.56 22.42
C PRO A 9 15.78 4.87 23.63
N ASP A 10 14.58 4.32 23.46
CA ASP A 10 13.84 3.61 24.49
C ASP A 10 14.15 2.12 24.44
N ALA A 11 14.33 1.53 25.62
CA ALA A 11 14.53 0.09 25.76
C ALA A 11 13.26 -0.67 25.32
N THR A 12 13.43 -1.66 24.46
CA THR A 12 12.33 -2.54 24.06
C THR A 12 11.82 -3.34 25.27
N PRO A 13 10.50 -3.36 25.55
CA PRO A 13 9.95 -4.15 26.64
C PRO A 13 10.33 -5.64 26.53
N PRO A 14 10.66 -6.32 27.65
CA PRO A 14 10.97 -7.74 27.63
C PRO A 14 9.85 -8.57 27.00
N GLY A 15 10.20 -9.43 26.05
CA GLY A 15 9.25 -10.31 25.35
C GLY A 15 8.43 -9.64 24.24
N MET A 16 8.59 -8.34 23.98
CA MET A 16 7.92 -7.66 22.87
C MET A 16 8.55 -8.01 21.52
N LEU A 17 9.88 -7.96 21.44
CA LEU A 17 10.63 -8.16 20.21
C LEU A 17 11.13 -9.61 20.12
N GLN A 18 10.83 -10.28 19.01
CA GLN A 18 11.38 -11.59 18.70
C GLN A 18 12.92 -11.51 18.57
N ALA A 19 13.61 -12.52 19.09
CA ALA A 19 15.07 -12.59 18.96
C ALA A 19 15.50 -12.53 17.48
N GLY A 20 16.46 -11.64 17.16
CA GLY A 20 16.92 -11.43 15.78
C GLY A 20 16.22 -10.27 15.05
N PHE A 21 15.22 -9.62 15.67
CA PHE A 21 14.52 -8.47 15.07
C PHE A 21 15.17 -7.11 15.41
N GLU A 22 16.29 -7.10 16.12
CA GLU A 22 16.95 -5.86 16.57
C GLU A 22 17.34 -4.97 15.39
N ASN A 23 17.74 -5.59 14.28
CA ASN A 23 18.11 -4.88 13.06
C ASN A 23 16.94 -4.64 12.10
N LYS A 24 15.71 -5.03 12.45
CA LYS A 24 14.51 -4.78 11.62
C LYS A 24 14.05 -3.33 11.74
N ILE A 25 13.25 -2.88 10.78
CA ILE A 25 12.71 -1.52 10.72
C ILE A 25 11.62 -1.36 11.78
N MET A 26 11.89 -0.51 12.78
CA MET A 26 10.91 -0.09 13.78
C MET A 26 9.96 0.98 13.23
N HIS A 27 10.52 1.95 12.50
CA HIS A 27 9.74 3.01 11.89
C HIS A 27 10.37 3.42 10.56
N SER A 28 9.56 3.46 9.51
CA SER A 28 9.90 4.09 8.24
C SER A 28 8.75 4.99 7.80
N SER A 29 9.09 6.11 7.20
CA SER A 29 8.14 6.98 6.50
C SER A 29 8.71 7.42 5.16
N PHE A 30 7.86 7.32 4.13
CA PHE A 30 8.15 7.73 2.77
C PHE A 30 6.90 8.34 2.13
N VAL A 31 7.10 9.06 1.04
CA VAL A 31 6.02 9.72 0.31
C VAL A 31 5.88 9.09 -1.07
N VAL A 32 4.66 8.71 -1.42
CA VAL A 32 4.27 8.23 -2.75
C VAL A 32 3.20 9.17 -3.27
N ASP A 33 3.49 9.88 -4.35
CA ASP A 33 2.56 10.81 -4.99
C ASP A 33 1.91 11.81 -4.01
N GLY A 34 2.75 12.45 -3.18
CA GLY A 34 2.30 13.39 -2.14
C GLY A 34 1.68 12.74 -0.89
N GLN A 35 1.35 11.45 -0.94
CA GLN A 35 0.77 10.72 0.19
C GLN A 35 1.87 10.12 1.07
N ARG A 36 1.80 10.37 2.38
CA ARG A 36 2.74 9.78 3.33
C ARG A 36 2.30 8.38 3.73
N ILE A 37 3.19 7.42 3.52
CA ILE A 37 3.05 6.05 3.98
C ILE A 37 4.04 5.81 5.12
N MET A 38 3.57 5.14 6.17
CA MET A 38 4.40 4.67 7.26
C MET A 38 4.43 3.15 7.26
N ALA A 39 5.59 2.57 7.55
CA ALA A 39 5.81 1.13 7.54
C ALA A 39 6.74 0.70 8.68
N SER A 40 6.60 -0.56 9.10
CA SER A 40 7.45 -1.23 10.08
C SER A 40 7.47 -2.72 9.77
N ASP A 41 8.55 -3.42 10.13
CA ASP A 41 8.67 -4.87 9.95
C ASP A 41 7.86 -5.68 11.00
N GLY A 42 7.21 -5.01 11.95
CA GLY A 42 6.56 -5.65 13.09
C GLY A 42 7.56 -6.09 14.18
N CYS A 43 7.04 -6.64 15.28
CA CYS A 43 7.88 -7.11 16.39
C CYS A 43 8.19 -8.62 16.32
N ASN A 44 7.59 -9.35 15.38
CA ASN A 44 7.75 -10.78 15.18
C ASN A 44 7.35 -11.16 13.73
N ASP A 45 7.48 -12.44 13.38
CA ASP A 45 7.16 -12.94 12.03
C ASP A 45 5.65 -12.95 11.68
N GLN A 46 4.77 -12.56 12.62
CA GLN A 46 3.33 -12.48 12.34
C GLN A 46 3.04 -11.16 11.61
N SER A 47 2.97 -11.25 10.29
CA SER A 47 2.54 -10.16 9.41
C SER A 47 1.43 -10.66 8.51
N GLY A 48 0.33 -9.90 8.44
CA GLY A 48 -0.78 -10.16 7.55
C GLY A 48 -1.45 -8.85 7.13
N PHE A 49 -1.65 -8.69 5.83
CA PHE A 49 -2.39 -7.57 5.25
C PHE A 49 -3.74 -8.09 4.76
N ASP A 50 -4.75 -8.01 5.62
CA ASP A 50 -6.11 -8.44 5.28
C ASP A 50 -7.13 -7.38 5.71
N GLY A 51 -8.28 -7.35 5.04
CA GLY A 51 -9.38 -6.44 5.32
C GLY A 51 -9.21 -5.02 4.78
N PHE A 52 -8.09 -4.68 4.15
CA PHE A 52 -7.88 -3.37 3.54
C PHE A 52 -7.01 -3.43 2.28
N ARG A 53 -7.08 -2.36 1.47
CA ARG A 53 -6.22 -2.12 0.30
C ARG A 53 -5.77 -0.66 0.30
N LEU A 54 -4.58 -0.40 -0.23
CA LEU A 54 -4.11 0.96 -0.48
C LEU A 54 -4.63 1.45 -1.84
N ALA A 55 -5.21 2.64 -1.89
CA ALA A 55 -5.68 3.25 -3.13
C ALA A 55 -4.65 4.24 -3.66
N LEU A 56 -4.17 4.01 -4.89
CA LEU A 56 -3.28 4.89 -5.62
C LEU A 56 -4.05 5.52 -6.79
N SER A 57 -4.53 6.73 -6.57
CA SER A 57 -5.21 7.56 -7.57
C SER A 57 -4.20 8.46 -8.27
N VAL A 58 -4.17 8.44 -9.60
CA VAL A 58 -3.22 9.23 -10.41
C VAL A 58 -3.91 9.93 -11.57
N ASP A 59 -3.25 10.94 -12.14
CA ASP A 59 -3.88 11.85 -13.10
C ASP A 59 -4.05 11.26 -14.51
N THR A 60 -3.23 10.27 -14.88
CA THR A 60 -3.19 9.75 -16.27
C THR A 60 -3.12 8.22 -16.34
N GLU A 61 -3.69 7.65 -17.40
CA GLU A 61 -3.62 6.20 -17.66
C GLU A 61 -2.17 5.71 -17.81
N ALA A 62 -1.28 6.55 -18.35
CA ALA A 62 0.14 6.24 -18.47
C ALA A 62 0.82 6.11 -17.10
N GLN A 63 0.50 6.97 -16.14
CA GLN A 63 0.98 6.84 -14.76
C GLN A 63 0.40 5.59 -14.09
N ALA A 64 -0.90 5.33 -14.27
CA ALA A 64 -1.56 4.16 -13.73
C ALA A 64 -0.89 2.87 -14.23
N LEU A 65 -0.64 2.76 -15.54
CA LEU A 65 0.04 1.63 -16.15
C LEU A 65 1.46 1.45 -15.61
N ARG A 66 2.23 2.55 -15.49
CA ARG A 66 3.60 2.49 -14.95
C ARG A 66 3.63 1.97 -13.52
N PHE A 67 2.78 2.50 -12.63
CA PHE A 67 2.76 2.09 -11.24
C PHE A 67 2.20 0.68 -11.05
N PHE A 68 1.12 0.35 -11.77
CA PHE A 68 0.53 -0.99 -11.75
C PHE A 68 1.54 -2.06 -12.17
N ASN A 69 2.29 -1.84 -13.26
CA ASN A 69 3.31 -2.78 -13.71
C ASN A 69 4.45 -2.94 -12.69
N ALA A 70 4.84 -1.86 -12.01
CA ALA A 70 5.87 -1.92 -10.97
C ALA A 70 5.41 -2.71 -9.74
N LEU A 71 4.15 -2.55 -9.33
CA LEU A 71 3.53 -3.30 -8.23
C LEU A 71 3.32 -4.78 -8.60
N ALA A 72 2.97 -5.05 -9.86
CA ALA A 72 2.76 -6.39 -10.38
C ALA A 72 4.06 -7.20 -10.54
N GLU A 73 5.22 -6.55 -10.58
CA GLU A 73 6.51 -7.24 -10.68
C GLU A 73 6.76 -8.10 -9.44
N GLY A 74 6.66 -9.43 -9.62
CA GLY A 74 6.76 -10.41 -8.53
C GLY A 74 5.53 -10.46 -7.63
N GLY A 75 4.47 -9.74 -7.99
CA GLY A 75 3.17 -9.75 -7.32
C GLY A 75 2.16 -10.68 -7.99
N ASN A 76 0.90 -10.52 -7.61
CA ASN A 76 -0.25 -11.22 -8.16
C ASN A 76 -1.29 -10.19 -8.66
N VAL A 77 -1.54 -10.18 -9.97
CA VAL A 77 -2.59 -9.36 -10.57
C VAL A 77 -3.95 -10.01 -10.28
N GLU A 78 -4.75 -9.36 -9.43
CA GLU A 78 -6.13 -9.76 -9.14
C GLU A 78 -7.08 -9.31 -10.26
N MET A 79 -6.88 -8.08 -10.75
CA MET A 79 -7.65 -7.47 -11.82
C MET A 79 -6.73 -6.59 -12.67
N PRO A 80 -6.49 -6.95 -13.95
CA PRO A 80 -5.73 -6.09 -14.87
C PRO A 80 -6.37 -4.70 -14.99
N LEU A 81 -5.56 -3.69 -15.33
CA LEU A 81 -6.08 -2.36 -15.63
C LEU A 81 -7.10 -2.42 -16.77
N THR A 82 -8.31 -1.96 -16.49
CA THR A 82 -9.43 -1.89 -17.45
C THR A 82 -10.32 -0.69 -17.12
N PRO A 83 -11.04 -0.13 -18.09
CA PRO A 83 -12.11 0.83 -17.80
C PRO A 83 -13.23 0.21 -16.97
N THR A 84 -13.83 1.00 -16.08
CA THR A 84 -15.03 0.69 -15.30
C THR A 84 -16.04 1.84 -15.43
N PHE A 85 -17.25 1.70 -14.88
CA PHE A 85 -18.26 2.78 -14.99
C PHE A 85 -17.87 4.07 -14.24
N TRP A 86 -16.92 4.00 -13.30
CA TRP A 86 -16.50 5.12 -12.45
C TRP A 86 -15.04 5.54 -12.66
N SER A 87 -14.30 4.85 -13.54
CA SER A 87 -12.90 5.12 -13.80
C SER A 87 -12.54 4.73 -15.24
N PRO A 88 -11.85 5.60 -16.00
CA PRO A 88 -11.34 5.20 -17.31
C PRO A 88 -10.25 4.12 -17.22
N CYS A 89 -9.61 3.93 -16.06
CA CYS A 89 -8.55 2.94 -15.88
C CYS A 89 -8.45 2.55 -14.40
N TYR A 90 -8.87 1.33 -14.06
CA TYR A 90 -8.87 0.77 -12.71
C TYR A 90 -8.34 -0.67 -12.73
N GLY A 91 -7.56 -1.05 -11.70
CA GLY A 91 -7.06 -2.40 -11.53
C GLY A 91 -6.66 -2.71 -10.09
N MET A 92 -6.48 -3.99 -9.80
CA MET A 92 -6.12 -4.51 -8.48
C MET A 92 -4.92 -5.45 -8.58
N VAL A 93 -3.97 -5.27 -7.67
CA VAL A 93 -2.75 -6.05 -7.61
C VAL A 93 -2.31 -6.22 -6.15
N THR A 94 -1.94 -7.43 -5.77
CA THR A 94 -1.19 -7.69 -4.54
C THR A 94 0.29 -7.71 -4.90
N ASP A 95 1.10 -6.87 -4.26
CA ASP A 95 2.53 -6.78 -4.59
C ASP A 95 3.35 -7.94 -4.02
N ARG A 96 4.65 -7.98 -4.33
CA ARG A 96 5.58 -9.02 -3.85
C ARG A 96 5.72 -9.08 -2.31
N PHE A 97 5.29 -8.04 -1.61
CA PHE A 97 5.31 -7.92 -0.15
C PHE A 97 3.94 -8.21 0.47
N GLN A 98 2.98 -8.71 -0.33
CA GLN A 98 1.62 -9.05 0.08
C GLN A 98 0.75 -7.84 0.44
N VAL A 99 1.13 -6.62 0.06
CA VAL A 99 0.27 -5.45 0.22
C VAL A 99 -0.70 -5.39 -0.97
N ALA A 100 -1.99 -5.29 -0.68
CA ALA A 100 -3.03 -5.20 -1.70
C ALA A 100 -3.27 -3.75 -2.12
N TRP A 101 -3.29 -3.50 -3.44
CA TRP A 101 -3.40 -2.18 -4.04
C TRP A 101 -4.60 -2.09 -5.00
N MET A 102 -5.23 -0.92 -5.01
CA MET A 102 -6.12 -0.46 -6.08
C MET A 102 -5.41 0.69 -6.79
N VAL A 103 -5.20 0.57 -8.11
CA VAL A 103 -4.60 1.64 -8.92
C VAL A 103 -5.65 2.17 -9.87
N MET A 104 -5.83 3.49 -9.89
CA MET A 104 -6.88 4.08 -10.71
C MET A 104 -6.58 5.49 -11.22
N VAL A 105 -7.19 5.84 -12.34
CA VAL A 105 -7.43 7.23 -12.74
C VAL A 105 -8.83 7.61 -12.27
N PRO A 106 -9.02 8.64 -11.44
CA PRO A 106 -10.37 9.07 -11.03
C PRO A 106 -11.23 9.43 -12.24
N GLY A 107 -12.36 8.75 -12.41
CA GLY A 107 -13.38 9.17 -13.38
C GLY A 107 -14.27 10.29 -12.81
N GLN A 108 -15.09 10.89 -13.66
CA GLN A 108 -16.21 11.68 -13.14
C GLN A 108 -17.27 10.70 -12.65
N VAL A 109 -17.45 10.59 -11.34
CA VAL A 109 -18.57 9.84 -10.78
C VAL A 109 -19.85 10.53 -11.21
N GLN A 110 -20.56 9.95 -12.17
CA GLN A 110 -21.97 10.28 -12.37
C GLN A 110 -22.74 9.62 -11.22
N CYS A 111 -22.80 10.30 -10.08
CA CYS A 111 -23.86 10.00 -9.13
C CYS A 111 -25.18 10.26 -9.87
N PRO A 112 -26.13 9.30 -9.89
CA PRO A 112 -27.51 9.64 -10.20
C PRO A 112 -27.90 10.77 -9.23
N GLU A 113 -28.33 11.92 -9.75
CA GLU A 113 -28.92 12.96 -8.90
C GLU A 113 -30.13 12.33 -8.19
N GLY A 114 -30.05 12.11 -6.87
CA GLY A 114 -31.25 11.86 -6.05
C GLY A 114 -31.27 10.70 -5.06
N GLU A 115 -30.17 10.08 -4.66
CA GLU A 115 -30.17 9.21 -3.46
C GLU A 115 -29.21 9.77 -2.40
N ASP A 116 -29.74 10.76 -1.66
CA ASP A 116 -29.26 11.09 -0.33
C ASP A 116 -29.46 9.87 0.58
N ALA A 117 -28.36 9.37 1.15
CA ALA A 117 -28.38 8.39 2.23
C ALA A 117 -28.52 9.09 3.60
#